data_AF-A0A6N9P983-F1
#
_entry.id   AF-A0A6N9P983-F1
#
_cell.length_a   1.000
_cell.length_b   1.000
_cell.length_c   1.000
_cell.angle_alpha   90.00
_cell.angle_beta   90.00
_cell.angle_gamma   90.00
#
_symmetry.space_group_name_H-M   'P 1'
#
loop_
_entity.id
_entity.type
_entity.pdbx_description
1 polymer ?
#
loop_
_entity_poly.entity_id
_entity_poly.type
_entity_poly.pdbx_seq_one_letter_code
_entity_poly.pdbx_strand_id
1 'polypeptide(L)'
;MTPETGTAQPAKLDVDVRVYPSKEEGNLLAFASVTLGGCFAVKGIKIMDGEKGAFVSMPDRKDSKGEYHDICFPTTSEMRQALHTAVLGEYQRVMELLAARSEKARPSVRDALQNTTKAAEPPAPDRAKVPKQRKTDKGER
;
A
#
# COMPACT_ATOMS: atom_id res chain seq x y z
N MET A 1 -13.61 -25.28 -45.97
CA MET A 1 -12.41 -24.64 -45.42
C MET A 1 -12.86 -23.54 -44.48
N THR A 2 -12.77 -23.77 -43.18
CA THR A 2 -12.80 -22.70 -42.18
C THR A 2 -11.43 -22.03 -42.15
N PRO A 3 -11.34 -20.68 -42.07
CA PRO A 3 -10.10 -20.05 -41.66
C PRO A 3 -9.93 -20.31 -40.15
N GLU A 4 -8.86 -21.02 -39.78
CA GLU A 4 -8.49 -21.17 -38.37
C GLU A 4 -8.24 -19.78 -37.78
N THR A 5 -9.00 -19.40 -36.75
CA THR A 5 -8.77 -18.14 -36.02
C THR A 5 -7.46 -18.26 -35.25
N GLY A 6 -6.35 -17.95 -35.92
CA GLY A 6 -5.03 -17.90 -35.33
C GLY A 6 -5.02 -16.94 -34.16
N THR A 7 -5.12 -17.48 -32.94
CA THR A 7 -4.94 -16.74 -31.69
C THR A 7 -3.48 -16.36 -31.59
N ALA A 8 -3.14 -15.23 -32.22
CA ALA A 8 -1.86 -14.55 -32.08
C ALA A 8 -1.65 -14.31 -30.58
N GLN A 9 -0.85 -15.17 -29.96
CA GLN A 9 -0.48 -15.02 -28.56
C GLN A 9 0.30 -13.71 -28.50
N PRO A 10 -0.20 -12.65 -27.82
CA PRO A 10 0.48 -11.37 -27.80
C PRO A 10 1.88 -11.61 -27.25
N ALA A 11 2.87 -11.08 -27.96
CA ALA A 11 4.26 -11.44 -27.73
C ALA A 11 4.60 -11.37 -26.23
N LYS A 12 5.19 -12.45 -25.69
CA LYS A 12 5.61 -12.56 -24.29
C LYS A 12 6.79 -11.62 -24.01
N LEU A 13 6.50 -10.33 -23.99
CA LEU A 13 7.30 -9.34 -23.29
C LEU A 13 7.08 -9.60 -21.81
N ASP A 14 8.15 -9.90 -21.07
CA ASP A 14 8.05 -10.00 -19.62
C ASP A 14 7.85 -8.59 -19.05
N VAL A 15 6.65 -8.32 -18.54
CA VAL A 15 6.23 -7.01 -18.03
C VAL A 15 6.16 -7.07 -16.49
N ASP A 16 7.22 -6.64 -15.80
CA ASP A 16 7.19 -6.42 -14.34
C ASP A 16 6.46 -5.11 -14.05
N VAL A 17 5.33 -5.16 -13.35
CA VAL A 17 4.56 -3.98 -12.95
C VAL A 17 4.66 -3.78 -11.45
N ARG A 18 5.06 -2.57 -11.05
CA ARG A 18 5.12 -2.14 -9.65
C ARG A 18 4.14 -1.01 -9.44
N VAL A 19 3.11 -1.27 -8.64
CA VAL A 19 2.04 -0.31 -8.35
C VAL A 19 2.23 0.28 -6.95
N TYR A 20 2.16 1.59 -6.87
CA TYR A 20 2.31 2.42 -5.69
C TYR A 20 0.96 3.15 -5.46
N PRO A 21 0.01 2.52 -4.73
CA PRO A 21 -1.30 3.11 -4.50
C PRO A 21 -1.19 4.42 -3.73
N SER A 22 -1.94 5.42 -4.18
CA SER A 22 -2.03 6.72 -3.54
C SER A 22 -2.98 6.69 -2.34
N LYS A 23 -2.95 7.75 -1.55
CA LYS A 23 -3.95 8.08 -0.52
C LYS A 23 -4.52 9.49 -0.72
N GLU A 24 -4.28 10.06 -1.89
CA GLU A 24 -4.69 11.40 -2.27
C GLU A 24 -6.17 11.40 -2.66
N GLU A 25 -6.97 12.28 -2.06
CA GLU A 25 -8.41 12.34 -2.32
C GLU A 25 -8.68 13.01 -3.67
N GLY A 26 -9.09 12.21 -4.66
CA GLY A 26 -9.40 12.68 -6.00
C GLY A 26 -9.27 11.56 -7.03
N ASN A 27 -9.08 11.94 -8.30
CA ASN A 27 -9.12 11.00 -9.42
C ASN A 27 -7.87 10.09 -9.51
N LEU A 28 -6.84 10.27 -8.69
CA LEU A 28 -5.58 9.53 -8.78
C LEU A 28 -5.53 8.35 -7.80
N LEU A 29 -5.77 7.14 -8.31
CA LEU A 29 -5.78 5.91 -7.51
C LEU A 29 -4.36 5.44 -7.15
N ALA A 30 -3.43 5.46 -8.12
CA ALA A 30 -2.08 4.95 -7.93
C ALA A 30 -1.08 5.50 -8.95
N PHE A 31 0.19 5.47 -8.59
CA PHE A 31 1.28 5.51 -9.58
C PHE A 31 1.71 4.09 -9.93
N ALA A 32 2.12 3.87 -11.18
CA ALA A 32 2.72 2.62 -11.63
C ALA A 32 4.10 2.85 -12.26
N SER A 33 4.95 1.84 -12.17
CA SER A 33 6.18 1.72 -12.94
C SER A 33 6.20 0.36 -13.62
N VAL A 34 6.53 0.33 -14.91
CA VAL A 34 6.47 -0.85 -15.76
C VAL A 34 7.85 -1.12 -16.34
N THR A 35 8.39 -2.33 -16.13
CA THR A 35 9.66 -2.76 -16.71
C THR A 35 9.40 -3.78 -17.81
N LEU A 36 9.78 -3.45 -19.04
CA LEU A 36 9.67 -4.29 -20.22
C LEU A 36 10.96 -5.11 -20.39
N GLY A 37 10.84 -6.43 -20.47
CA GLY A 37 11.94 -7.37 -20.77
C GLY A 37 13.13 -7.29 -19.80
N GLY A 38 12.93 -6.76 -18.60
CA GLY A 38 14.00 -6.45 -17.64
C GLY A 38 14.98 -5.35 -18.07
N CYS A 39 14.83 -4.78 -19.28
CA CYS A 39 15.82 -3.88 -19.90
C CYS A 39 15.37 -2.42 -20.00
N PHE A 40 14.06 -2.14 -19.95
CA PHE A 40 13.52 -0.79 -20.12
C PHE A 40 12.41 -0.49 -19.11
N ALA A 41 12.62 0.52 -18.24
CA ALA A 41 11.69 0.85 -17.15
C ALA A 41 10.98 2.20 -17.37
N VAL A 42 9.68 2.16 -17.63
CA VAL A 42 8.80 3.33 -17.71
C VAL A 42 8.29 3.67 -16.31
N LYS A 43 8.47 4.93 -15.89
CA LYS A 43 7.98 5.47 -14.60
C LYS A 43 6.99 6.60 -14.84
N GLY A 44 6.15 6.91 -13.85
CA GLY A 44 5.18 8.01 -13.93
C GLY A 44 3.89 7.66 -14.67
N ILE A 45 3.64 6.38 -14.92
CA ILE A 45 2.32 5.89 -15.33
C ILE A 45 1.35 6.16 -14.17
N LYS A 46 0.14 6.64 -14.47
CA LYS A 46 -0.88 6.99 -13.47
C LYS A 46 -2.09 6.10 -13.67
N ILE A 47 -2.59 5.50 -12.60
CA ILE A 47 -3.89 4.82 -12.58
C ILE A 47 -4.88 5.83 -12.00
N MET A 48 -5.86 6.22 -12.81
CA MET A 48 -6.85 7.23 -12.44
C MET A 48 -8.26 6.63 -12.51
N ASP A 49 -9.15 7.08 -11.65
CA ASP A 49 -10.57 6.76 -11.76
C ASP A 49 -11.28 7.78 -12.66
N GLY A 50 -12.39 7.36 -13.25
CA GLY A 50 -13.20 8.18 -14.14
C GLY A 50 -14.63 7.64 -14.28
N GLU A 51 -15.46 8.34 -15.03
CA GLU A 51 -16.91 8.04 -15.17
C GLU A 51 -17.22 6.62 -15.68
N LYS A 52 -16.22 5.93 -16.24
CA LYS A 52 -16.31 4.57 -16.80
C LYS A 52 -15.44 3.56 -16.02
N GLY A 53 -14.99 3.93 -14.82
CA GLY A 53 -14.07 3.18 -13.96
C GLY A 53 -12.59 3.44 -14.23
N ALA A 54 -11.75 2.74 -13.49
CA ALA A 54 -10.30 2.93 -13.46
C ALA A 54 -9.62 2.71 -14.83
N PHE A 55 -8.79 3.68 -15.22
CA PHE A 55 -8.02 3.68 -16.46
C PHE A 55 -6.54 4.04 -16.22
N VAL A 56 -5.69 3.73 -17.20
CA VAL A 56 -4.26 4.02 -17.14
C VAL A 56 -3.92 5.21 -18.04
N SER A 57 -3.43 6.28 -17.42
CA SER A 57 -2.79 7.42 -18.06
C SER A 57 -1.29 7.14 -18.21
N MET A 58 -0.78 7.34 -19.42
CA MET A 58 0.65 7.27 -19.71
C MET A 58 1.40 8.45 -19.06
N PRO A 59 2.74 8.35 -18.88
CA PRO A 59 3.52 9.48 -18.39
C PRO A 59 3.55 10.59 -19.45
N ASP A 60 2.90 11.71 -19.15
CA ASP A 60 2.91 12.91 -19.98
C ASP A 60 4.04 13.89 -19.60
N ARG A 61 4.35 14.80 -20.51
CA ARG A 61 5.14 16.00 -20.27
C ARG A 61 4.40 17.22 -20.79
N LYS A 62 4.32 18.26 -19.96
CA LYS A 62 3.88 19.59 -20.37
C LYS A 62 4.98 20.30 -21.16
N ASP A 63 4.64 20.77 -22.35
CA ASP A 63 5.56 21.46 -23.25
C ASP A 63 5.55 22.98 -23.02
N SER A 64 6.49 23.73 -23.61
CA SER A 64 6.61 25.19 -23.37
C SER A 64 5.38 26.01 -23.79
N LYS A 65 4.50 25.47 -24.65
CA LYS A 65 3.21 26.06 -25.03
C LYS A 65 2.08 25.77 -24.03
N GLY A 66 2.30 24.86 -23.08
CA GLY A 66 1.32 24.41 -22.10
C GLY A 66 0.53 23.16 -22.48
N GLU A 67 0.73 22.63 -23.69
CA GLU A 67 0.14 21.38 -24.19
C GLU A 67 0.84 20.16 -23.57
N TYR A 68 0.10 19.08 -23.30
CA TYR A 68 0.63 17.84 -22.73
C TYR A 68 0.84 16.78 -23.82
N HIS A 69 1.99 16.11 -23.79
CA HIS A 69 2.36 15.08 -24.74
C HIS A 69 2.81 13.81 -24.02
N ASP A 70 2.30 12.63 -24.42
CA ASP A 70 2.70 11.33 -23.88
C ASP A 70 4.18 11.05 -24.19
N ILE A 71 5.00 10.85 -23.15
CA ILE A 71 6.43 10.50 -23.27
C ILE A 71 6.60 9.04 -23.77
N CYS A 72 5.65 8.17 -23.43
CA CYS A 72 5.65 6.76 -23.79
C CYS A 72 4.24 6.32 -24.20
N PHE A 73 4.07 5.89 -25.44
CA PHE A 73 2.79 5.40 -25.97
C PHE A 73 2.97 4.03 -26.64
N PRO A 74 2.03 3.08 -26.45
CA PRO A 74 2.05 1.80 -27.16
C PRO A 74 1.66 2.02 -28.64
N THR A 75 2.53 1.57 -29.54
CA THR A 75 2.38 1.69 -31.00
C THR A 75 1.33 0.74 -31.58
N THR A 76 1.07 -0.40 -30.93
CA THR A 76 0.06 -1.38 -31.36
C THR A 76 -1.12 -1.46 -30.38
N SER A 77 -2.30 -1.83 -30.90
CA SER A 77 -3.50 -2.04 -30.07
C SER A 77 -3.30 -3.19 -29.08
N GLU A 78 -2.66 -4.28 -29.52
CA GLU A 78 -2.33 -5.44 -28.69
C GLU A 78 -1.45 -5.05 -27.50
N MET A 79 -0.38 -4.27 -27.71
CA MET A 79 0.49 -3.82 -26.62
C MET A 79 -0.24 -2.85 -25.69
N ARG A 80 -1.15 -2.01 -26.21
CA ARG A 80 -2.00 -1.15 -25.39
C ARG A 80 -2.91 -1.98 -24.46
N GLN A 81 -3.56 -3.01 -24.99
CA GLN A 81 -4.42 -3.92 -24.22
C GLN A 81 -3.61 -4.76 -23.22
N ALA A 82 -2.43 -5.24 -23.59
CA ALA A 82 -1.55 -6.01 -22.71
C ALA A 82 -1.06 -5.16 -21.53
N LEU A 83 -0.55 -3.94 -21.79
CA LEU A 83 -0.16 -3.00 -20.74
C LEU A 83 -1.32 -2.61 -19.83
N HIS A 84 -2.49 -2.30 -20.40
CA HIS A 84 -3.65 -1.86 -19.62
C HIS A 84 -4.15 -2.98 -18.70
N THR A 85 -4.25 -4.21 -19.21
CA THR A 85 -4.62 -5.40 -18.43
C THR A 85 -3.59 -5.73 -17.34
N ALA A 86 -2.29 -5.69 -17.65
CA ALA A 86 -1.23 -5.97 -16.68
C ALA A 86 -1.21 -4.95 -15.52
N VAL A 87 -1.32 -3.65 -15.85
CA VAL A 87 -1.27 -2.58 -14.85
C VAL A 87 -2.52 -2.56 -13.97
N LEU A 88 -3.71 -2.78 -14.54
CA LEU A 88 -4.94 -2.90 -13.73
C LEU A 88 -4.96 -4.18 -12.89
N GLY A 89 -4.46 -5.30 -13.41
CA GLY A 89 -4.40 -6.57 -12.68
C GLY A 89 -3.49 -6.51 -11.45
N GLU A 90 -2.29 -5.94 -11.57
CA GLU A 90 -1.41 -5.76 -10.40
C GLU A 90 -1.90 -4.67 -9.44
N TYR A 91 -2.61 -3.63 -9.93
CA TYR A 91 -3.30 -2.71 -9.03
C TYR A 91 -4.38 -3.40 -8.20
N GLN A 92 -5.21 -4.25 -8.82
CA GLN A 92 -6.23 -5.03 -8.11
C GLN A 92 -5.60 -5.95 -7.06
N ARG A 93 -4.52 -6.67 -7.39
CA ARG A 93 -3.76 -7.49 -6.42
C ARG A 93 -3.22 -6.67 -5.26
N VAL A 94 -2.56 -5.54 -5.53
CA VAL A 94 -1.99 -4.68 -4.47
C VAL A 94 -3.09 -4.11 -3.56
N MET A 95 -4.25 -3.74 -4.12
CA MET A 95 -5.40 -3.28 -3.33
C MET A 95 -6.03 -4.38 -2.47
N GLU A 96 -6.19 -5.60 -3.01
CA GLU A 96 -6.66 -6.78 -2.26
C GLU A 96 -5.70 -7.12 -1.11
N LEU A 97 -4.40 -7.13 -1.37
CA LEU A 97 -3.36 -7.37 -0.35
C LEU A 97 -3.36 -6.30 0.75
N LEU A 98 -3.63 -5.03 0.41
CA LEU A 98 -3.77 -3.95 1.39
C LEU A 98 -5.05 -4.07 2.22
N ALA A 99 -6.18 -4.44 1.59
CA ALA A 99 -7.44 -4.68 2.28
C ALA A 99 -7.32 -5.85 3.29
N ALA A 100 -6.82 -7.00 2.84
CA ALA A 100 -6.59 -8.18 3.68
C ALA A 100 -5.58 -7.92 4.82
N ARG A 101 -4.58 -7.04 4.60
CA ARG A 101 -3.67 -6.59 5.66
C ARG A 101 -4.35 -5.68 6.67
N SER A 102 -5.29 -4.83 6.23
CA SER A 102 -6.08 -3.95 7.09
C SER A 102 -6.98 -4.75 8.05
N GLU A 103 -7.66 -5.80 7.56
CA GLU A 103 -8.46 -6.68 8.42
C GLU A 103 -7.62 -7.44 9.44
N LYS A 104 -6.52 -8.06 8.99
CA LYS A 104 -5.60 -8.81 9.86
C LYS A 104 -4.89 -7.95 10.92
N ALA A 105 -4.93 -6.62 10.81
CA ALA A 105 -4.38 -5.71 11.81
C ALA A 105 -5.32 -5.44 13.01
N ARG A 106 -6.56 -5.94 13.02
CA ARG A 106 -7.59 -5.60 14.03
C ARG A 106 -7.85 -6.56 15.21
N PRO A 107 -7.15 -7.71 15.43
CA PRO A 107 -7.47 -8.59 16.57
C PRO A 107 -6.81 -8.17 17.90
N SER A 108 -5.69 -7.45 17.89
CA SER A 108 -4.77 -7.42 19.05
C SER A 108 -5.14 -6.49 20.22
N VAL A 109 -6.03 -5.51 20.04
CA VAL A 109 -6.25 -4.43 21.04
C VAL A 109 -7.28 -4.78 22.12
N ARG A 110 -8.04 -5.87 21.96
CA ARG A 110 -9.08 -6.29 22.92
C ARG A 110 -8.57 -7.32 23.92
N ASP A 111 -7.95 -8.41 23.45
CA ASP A 111 -7.31 -9.42 24.31
C ASP A 111 -6.29 -8.82 25.28
N ALA A 112 -5.46 -7.88 24.81
CA ALA A 112 -4.46 -7.22 25.64
C ALA A 112 -5.05 -6.45 26.84
N LEU A 113 -6.28 -5.93 26.70
CA LEU A 113 -6.98 -5.17 27.75
C LEU A 113 -7.80 -6.06 28.70
N GLN A 114 -8.21 -7.26 28.25
CA GLN A 114 -8.96 -8.20 29.09
C GLN A 114 -8.06 -9.11 29.94
N ASN A 115 -6.77 -9.24 29.61
CA ASN A 115 -5.83 -10.04 30.42
C ASN A 115 -5.33 -9.31 31.68
N THR A 116 -5.30 -7.96 31.67
CA THR A 116 -4.79 -7.16 32.81
C THR A 116 -5.78 -7.01 33.97
N THR A 117 -7.04 -7.42 33.82
CA THR A 117 -8.12 -7.24 34.81
C THR A 117 -8.43 -8.50 35.62
N LYS A 118 -7.68 -9.59 35.44
CA LYS A 118 -7.95 -10.90 36.08
C LYS A 118 -6.75 -11.54 36.79
N ALA A 119 -5.77 -10.75 37.25
CA ALA A 119 -4.59 -11.27 37.96
C ALA A 119 -4.12 -10.37 39.11
N ALA A 120 -3.78 -11.02 40.23
CA ALA A 120 -2.95 -10.52 41.34
C ALA A 120 -3.41 -9.27 42.10
N GLU A 121 -4.32 -9.50 43.05
CA GLU A 121 -4.30 -8.85 44.37
C GLU A 121 -2.87 -8.89 44.98
N PRO A 122 -2.34 -7.80 45.54
CA PRO A 122 -0.97 -7.76 46.05
C PRO A 122 -0.84 -8.47 47.43
N PRO A 123 0.16 -9.34 47.64
CA PRO A 123 0.36 -10.01 48.92
C PRO A 123 0.82 -9.03 50.00
N ALA A 124 0.26 -9.16 51.21
CA ALA A 124 0.56 -8.27 52.33
C ALA A 124 1.99 -8.50 52.90
N PRO A 125 2.75 -7.43 53.22
CA PRO A 125 4.04 -7.55 53.90
C PRO A 125 3.85 -7.84 55.40
N ASP A 126 4.57 -8.84 55.90
CA ASP A 126 4.47 -9.31 57.30
C ASP A 126 5.06 -8.32 58.33
N ARG A 127 4.56 -8.39 59.57
CA ARG A 127 4.99 -7.57 60.71
C ARG A 127 5.91 -8.34 61.67
N ALA A 128 7.21 -8.00 61.67
CA ALA A 128 7.85 -7.22 62.74
C ALA A 128 9.36 -7.51 62.95
N LYS A 129 10.15 -6.44 63.16
CA LYS A 129 10.79 -6.13 64.47
C LYS A 129 11.44 -4.74 64.46
N VAL A 130 11.43 -4.07 65.60
CA VAL A 130 11.96 -2.71 65.82
C VAL A 130 12.60 -2.66 67.22
N PRO A 131 13.87 -2.24 67.35
CA PRO A 131 14.15 -1.06 68.20
C PRO A 131 15.35 -0.17 67.78
N LYS A 132 15.66 1.02 68.36
CA LYS A 132 14.86 2.14 68.93
C LYS A 132 15.77 3.20 69.63
N GLN A 133 16.02 4.37 69.02
CA GLN A 133 16.55 5.61 69.66
C GLN A 133 16.20 6.81 68.73
N ARG A 134 15.56 7.93 69.17
CA ARG A 134 15.96 9.02 70.10
C ARG A 134 17.20 9.78 69.58
N LYS A 135 17.29 11.12 69.50
CA LYS A 135 16.49 12.32 69.92
C LYS A 135 17.01 13.55 69.10
N THR A 136 16.45 14.77 68.92
CA THR A 136 15.24 15.55 69.33
C THR A 136 14.96 16.60 68.21
N ASP A 137 13.75 17.11 67.95
CA ASP A 137 13.12 18.39 68.41
C ASP A 137 13.85 19.74 68.16
N LYS A 138 13.03 20.77 67.86
CA LYS A 138 13.30 22.23 67.74
C LYS A 138 14.10 22.70 66.51
N GLY A 139 13.69 23.75 65.78
CA GLY A 139 12.49 24.61 65.91
C GLY A 139 12.44 25.69 64.81
N GLU A 140 11.41 26.55 64.83
CA GLU A 140 11.14 27.59 63.82
C GLU A 140 12.24 28.66 63.66
N ARG A 141 12.49 29.07 62.41
CA ARG A 141 12.58 30.49 62.00
C ARG A 141 12.48 30.67 60.49
#